data_AF-A0A3M1MS19-F1
#
_entry.id   AF-A0A3M1MS19-F1
#
_cell.length_a   1.000
_cell.length_b   1.000
_cell.length_c   1.000
_cell.angle_alpha   90.00
_cell.angle_beta   90.00
_cell.angle_gamma   90.00
#
_symmetry.space_group_name_H-M   'P 1'
#
loop_
_entity.id
_entity.type
_entity.pdbx_description
1 polymer ?
#
loop_
_entity_poly.entity_id
_entity_poly.type
_entity_poly.pdbx_seq_one_letter_code
_entity_poly.pdbx_strand_id
1 'polypeptide(L)' 'MGWVKVRDALAGEVGSALTLRGWVRTRRDSKADGGLSFIQLHDGTCFDPIQV' A
#
# COMPACT_ATOMS: atom_id res chain seq x y z
N MET A 1 -17.29 -2.58 -7.56
CA MET A 1 -16.38 -2.30 -6.43
C MET A 1 -15.31 -1.33 -6.92
N GLY A 2 -15.20 -0.15 -6.30
CA GLY A 2 -14.18 0.85 -6.67
C GLY A 2 -12.84 0.60 -5.96
N TRP A 3 -11.78 1.25 -6.43
CA TRP A 3 -10.50 1.33 -5.72
C TRP A 3 -10.22 2.78 -5.32
N VAL A 4 -9.41 2.95 -4.28
CA VAL A 4 -8.99 4.28 -3.79
C VAL A 4 -7.59 4.58 -4.31
N LYS A 5 -7.31 5.87 -4.53
CA LYS A 5 -5.97 6.34 -4.89
C LYS A 5 -5.06 6.30 -3.67
N VAL A 6 -3.77 6.06 -3.86
CA VAL A 6 -2.77 6.04 -2.77
C VAL A 6 -2.77 7.35 -2.00
N ARG A 7 -2.81 8.50 -2.69
CA ARG A 7 -2.92 9.82 -2.06
C ARG A 7 -4.12 9.93 -1.11
N ASP A 8 -5.28 9.46 -1.55
CA ASP A 8 -6.52 9.60 -0.80
C ASP A 8 -6.57 8.60 0.37
N ALA A 9 -5.96 7.42 0.22
CA ALA A 9 -5.82 6.44 1.30
C ALA A 9 -4.85 6.92 2.40
N LEU A 10 -3.75 7.59 2.03
CA LEU A 10 -2.81 8.17 3.00
C LEU A 10 -3.43 9.31 3.82
N ALA A 11 -4.42 10.01 3.27
CA ALA A 11 -5.15 11.08 3.95
C ALA A 11 -6.48 10.61 4.60
N GLY A 12 -6.83 9.33 4.44
CA GLY A 12 -8.12 8.78 4.86
C GLY A 12 -8.15 8.39 6.34
N GLU A 13 -9.35 8.07 6.83
CA GLU A 13 -9.53 7.54 8.18
C GLU A 13 -9.07 6.08 8.30
N VAL A 14 -8.47 5.77 9.46
CA VAL A 14 -8.01 4.42 9.80
C VAL A 14 -9.17 3.49 10.18
N GLY A 15 -8.94 2.18 10.10
CA GLY A 15 -9.90 1.15 10.55
C GLY A 15 -10.89 0.66 9.50
N SER A 16 -10.79 1.15 8.25
CA SER A 16 -11.60 0.67 7.12
C SER A 16 -10.80 -0.23 6.17
N ALA A 17 -11.47 -1.22 5.58
CA ALA A 17 -10.89 -2.05 4.53
C ALA A 17 -11.02 -1.35 3.17
N LEU A 18 -9.89 -1.20 2.46
CA LEU A 18 -9.81 -0.51 1.18
C LEU A 18 -9.23 -1.42 0.09
N THR A 19 -9.60 -1.15 -1.16
CA THR A 19 -8.96 -1.77 -2.33
C THR A 19 -8.06 -0.74 -3.00
N LEU A 20 -6.79 -1.07 -3.20
CA LEU A 20 -5.79 -0.24 -3.88
C LEU A 20 -5.31 -0.92 -5.16
N ARG A 21 -4.85 -0.11 -6.11
CA ARG A 21 -4.23 -0.57 -7.36
C ARG A 21 -3.06 0.32 -7.69
N GLY A 22 -1.95 -0.28 -8.10
CA GLY A 22 -0.74 0.45 -8.45
C GLY A 22 0.38 -0.50 -8.84
N TRP A 23 1.58 0.05 -8.88
CA TRP A 23 2.81 -0.67 -9.19
C TRP A 23 3.63 -0.89 -7.91
N VAL A 24 4.12 -2.11 -7.74
CA VAL A 24 5.09 -2.43 -6.67
C VAL A 24 6.41 -1.75 -7.00
N ARG A 25 6.85 -0.85 -6.12
CA ARG A 25 8.15 -0.16 -6.24
C ARG A 25 9.26 -0.97 -5.62
N THR A 26 9.02 -1.45 -4.40
CA THR A 26 9.94 -2.32 -3.67
C THR A 26 9.13 -3.38 -2.92
N ARG A 27 9.77 -4.53 -2.71
CA ARG A 27 9.29 -5.60 -1.82
C ARG A 27 10.46 -6.01 -0.96
N ARG A 28 10.27 -6.02 0.36
CA ARG A 28 11.25 -6.55 1.31
C ARG A 28 10.63 -7.72 2.06
N ASP A 29 11.24 -8.89 1.94
CA ASP A 29 10.78 -10.10 2.62
C ASP A 29 11.56 -10.30 3.93
N SER A 30 10.84 -10.59 5.00
CA SER A 30 11.36 -10.99 6.31
C SER A 30 11.09 -12.47 6.53
N LYS A 31 12.08 -13.16 7.10
CA LYS A 31 11.97 -14.56 7.50
C LYS A 31 11.53 -14.75 8.97
N ALA A 32 11.26 -13.65 9.68
CA ALA A 32 10.77 -13.72 11.06
C ALA A 32 9.34 -14.31 11.10
N ASP A 33 9.05 -15.09 12.15
CA ASP A 33 7.75 -15.69 12.52
C ASP A 33 6.68 -15.73 11.41
N GLY A 34 6.70 -16.80 10.61
CA GLY A 34 5.68 -17.05 9.57
C GLY A 34 5.91 -16.32 8.25
N GLY A 35 6.88 -15.41 8.19
CA GLY A 35 7.26 -14.67 7.00
C GLY A 35 6.37 -13.44 6.78
N LEU A 36 6.99 -12.29 6.56
CA LEU A 36 6.29 -11.05 6.18
C LEU A 36 6.90 -10.46 4.93
N SER A 37 6.07 -9.84 4.10
CA SER A 37 6.52 -9.02 2.98
C SER A 37 6.07 -7.58 3.23
N PHE A 38 7.00 -6.65 3.16
CA PHE A 38 6.73 -5.22 3.19
C PHE A 38 6.75 -4.71 1.75
N ILE A 39 5.62 -4.26 1.24
CA ILE A 39 5.47 -3.81 -0.15
C ILE A 39 5.26 -2.31 -0.17
N GLN A 40 6.06 -1.58 -0.93
CA GLN A 40 5.78 -0.18 -1.26
C GLN A 40 4.98 -0.13 -2.56
N LEU A 41 3.68 0.20 -2.46
CA LEU A 41 2.77 0.36 -3.59
C LEU A 41 2.64 1.83 -3.96
N HIS A 42 2.73 2.13 -5.25
CA HIS A 42 2.62 3.49 -5.78
C HIS A 42 1.67 3.53 -6.98
N ASP A 43 0.84 4.56 -7.12
CA ASP A 43 -0.15 4.69 -8.20
C ASP A 43 -0.01 5.97 -9.04
N GLY A 44 0.97 6.83 -8.74
CA GLY A 44 1.22 8.07 -9.48
C GLY A 44 0.44 9.29 -8.98
N THR A 45 -0.36 9.16 -7.92
CA THR A 45 -1.25 10.24 -7.44
C THR A 45 -0.60 11.16 -6.40
N CYS A 46 0.51 10.75 -5.80
CA CYS A 46 1.39 11.53 -4.93
C CYS A 46 2.83 11.00 -5.01
N PHE A 47 3.78 11.68 -4.34
CA PHE A 47 5.18 11.22 -4.29
C PHE A 47 5.41 10.06 -3.30
N ASP A 48 4.58 9.96 -2.26
CA ASP A 48 4.73 8.96 -1.21
C ASP A 48 4.06 7.63 -1.58
N PRO A 49 4.76 6.48 -1.52
CA PRO A 49 4.14 5.17 -1.64
C PRO A 49 3.45 4.77 -0.32
N ILE A 50 2.45 3.89 -0.41
CA ILE A 50 1.84 3.27 0.76
C ILE A 50 2.45 1.90 1.03
N GLN A 51 2.67 1.57 2.31
CA GLN A 51 3.12 0.25 2.71
C GLN A 51 1.93 -0.69 2.90
N VAL A 52 2.00 -1.86 2.28
CA VAL A 52 1.07 -2.98 2.49
C VAL A 52 1.80 -4.24 2.93
#